data_AF-A0A7J5J9A0-F1
#
_entry.id   AF-A0A7J5J9A0-F1
#
_cell.length_a   1.000
_cell.length_b   1.000
_cell.length_c   1.000
_cell.angle_alpha   90.00
_cell.angle_beta   90.00
_cell.angle_gamma   90.00
#
_symmetry.space_group_name_H-M   'P 1'
#
loop_
_entity.id
_entity.type
_entity.pdbx_description
1 polymer ?
#
loop_
_entity_poly.entity_id
_entity_poly.type
_entity_poly.pdbx_seq_one_letter_code
_entity_poly.pdbx_strand_id
1 'polypeptide(L)'
;MKKILFVFLLCMIWQEGFSQYVYGTTGLLHMPTADMQRDKTFLFGASYLDVAATPAHWNYHTFNYYINITIFPWLEIGYTCTLHKAEHGSTYFPPS
;
A
#
# COMPACT_ATOMS: atom_id res chain seq x y z
N MET A 1 -16.45 -15.02 35.39
CA MET A 1 -15.38 -15.03 34.38
C MET A 1 -15.88 -15.40 32.98
N LYS A 2 -16.50 -16.58 32.77
CA LYS A 2 -17.01 -16.99 31.44
C LYS A 2 -18.02 -16.04 30.77
N LYS A 3 -18.94 -15.44 31.56
CA LYS A 3 -19.94 -14.47 31.04
C LYS A 3 -19.31 -13.16 30.56
N ILE A 4 -18.25 -12.70 31.22
CA ILE A 4 -17.53 -11.47 30.87
C ILE A 4 -16.75 -11.68 29.55
N LEU A 5 -16.11 -12.84 29.41
CA LEU A 5 -15.42 -13.23 28.17
C LEU A 5 -16.39 -13.27 26.97
N PHE A 6 -17.62 -13.77 27.19
CA PHE A 6 -18.63 -13.87 26.15
C PHE A 6 -19.14 -12.49 25.68
N VAL A 7 -19.30 -11.54 26.61
CA VAL A 7 -19.66 -10.15 26.29
C VAL A 7 -18.53 -9.45 25.52
N PHE A 8 -17.28 -9.67 25.92
CA PHE A 8 -16.11 -9.12 25.22
C PHE A 8 -16.01 -9.62 23.77
N LEU A 9 -16.24 -10.93 23.55
CA LEU A 9 -16.29 -11.51 22.21
C LEU A 9 -17.39 -10.90 21.34
N LEU A 10 -18.59 -10.68 21.90
CA LEU A 10 -19.70 -10.04 21.19
C LEU A 10 -19.39 -8.58 20.79
N CYS A 11 -18.65 -7.84 21.61
CA CYS A 11 -18.21 -6.48 21.28
C CYS A 11 -17.24 -6.43 20.10
N MET A 12 -16.41 -7.47 19.89
CA MET A 12 -15.48 -7.53 18.76
C MET A 12 -16.19 -7.72 17.40
N ILE A 13 -17.36 -8.37 17.40
CA ILE A 13 -18.14 -8.64 16.17
C ILE A 13 -18.84 -7.38 15.65
N TRP A 14 -19.07 -6.38 16.51
CA TRP A 14 -19.67 -5.10 16.15
C TRP A 14 -18.62 -4.05 15.75
N GLN A 15 -17.34 -4.40 15.73
CA GLN A 15 -16.38 -3.52 15.11
C GLN A 15 -16.53 -3.68 13.59
N GLU A 16 -16.95 -2.60 12.93
CA GLU A 16 -16.78 -2.42 11.48
C GLU A 16 -15.28 -2.55 11.21
N GLY A 17 -14.85 -3.79 10.98
CA GLY A 17 -13.50 -4.10 10.56
C GLY A 17 -13.37 -3.59 9.14
N PHE A 18 -13.04 -2.31 8.99
CA PHE A 18 -12.45 -1.86 7.75
C PHE A 18 -11.23 -2.76 7.56
N SER A 19 -11.31 -3.66 6.59
CA SER A 19 -10.10 -4.28 6.08
C SER A 19 -9.10 -3.15 5.83
N GLN A 20 -7.81 -3.47 5.78
CA GLN A 20 -6.88 -2.62 5.06
C GLN A 20 -7.24 -2.65 3.56
N TYR A 21 -8.50 -2.36 3.22
CA TYR A 21 -8.86 -1.65 2.03
C TYR A 21 -7.81 -0.60 1.85
N VAL A 22 -7.37 -0.45 0.62
CA VAL A 22 -6.22 0.35 0.27
C VAL A 22 -6.55 1.84 0.42
N TYR A 23 -7.11 2.26 1.56
CA TYR A 23 -7.30 3.61 2.07
C TYR A 23 -5.99 4.41 2.10
N GLY A 24 -4.85 3.75 1.82
CA GLY A 24 -3.56 4.35 1.57
C GLY A 24 -3.23 4.62 0.10
N THR A 25 -3.92 4.05 -0.89
CA THR A 25 -3.65 4.31 -2.31
C THR A 25 -4.92 4.61 -3.07
N THR A 26 -4.77 5.38 -4.12
CA THR A 26 -5.86 5.62 -5.05
C THR A 26 -6.14 4.30 -5.78
N GLY A 27 -7.34 4.13 -6.34
CA GLY A 27 -7.73 2.85 -6.96
C GLY A 27 -6.79 2.39 -8.10
N LEU A 28 -5.89 3.26 -8.56
CA LEU A 28 -4.88 3.02 -9.59
C LEU A 28 -3.93 1.87 -9.26
N LEU A 29 -3.80 1.47 -7.99
CA LEU A 29 -2.90 0.37 -7.62
C LEU A 29 -3.38 -1.00 -8.13
N HIS A 30 -4.70 -1.20 -8.28
CA HIS A 30 -5.25 -2.52 -8.62
C HIS A 30 -6.44 -2.53 -9.58
N MET A 31 -7.07 -1.39 -9.86
CA MET A 31 -8.26 -1.34 -10.71
C MET A 31 -8.20 -0.11 -11.64
N PRO A 32 -8.49 -0.27 -12.95
CA PRO A 32 -8.49 0.85 -13.89
C PRO A 32 -9.62 1.87 -13.60
N THR A 33 -10.56 1.54 -12.72
CA THR A 33 -11.56 2.45 -12.17
C THR A 33 -11.08 2.94 -10.81
N ALA A 34 -10.18 3.92 -10.84
CA ALA A 34 -9.68 4.55 -9.64
C ALA A 34 -10.55 5.76 -9.31
N ASP A 35 -11.46 5.62 -8.35
CA ASP A 35 -12.07 6.81 -7.76
C ASP A 35 -10.95 7.63 -7.10
N MET A 36 -10.89 8.91 -7.49
CA MET A 36 -9.91 9.84 -6.95
C MET A 36 -10.17 10.04 -5.46
N GLN A 37 -9.09 10.26 -4.71
CA GLN A 37 -9.19 10.71 -3.33
C GLN A 37 -9.86 12.09 -3.29
N ARG A 38 -10.38 12.48 -2.12
CA ARG A 38 -11.00 13.80 -1.95
C ARG A 38 -10.01 14.91 -2.32
N ASP A 39 -10.51 16.04 -2.82
CA ASP A 39 -9.66 17.20 -3.11
C ASP A 39 -8.89 17.65 -1.86
N LYS A 40 -7.67 18.15 -2.06
CA LYS A 40 -6.73 18.56 -1.01
C LYS A 40 -6.27 17.42 -0.09
N THR A 41 -6.22 16.19 -0.62
CA THR A 41 -5.69 15.04 0.11
C THR A 41 -4.23 14.80 -0.26
N PHE A 42 -3.40 14.58 0.76
CA PHE A 42 -2.04 14.10 0.63
C PHE A 42 -1.95 12.74 1.30
N LEU A 43 -1.50 11.74 0.56
CA LEU A 43 -1.45 10.36 0.99
C LEU A 43 -0.10 9.76 0.66
N PHE A 44 0.55 9.16 1.64
CA PHE A 44 1.82 8.48 1.45
C PHE A 44 1.81 7.17 2.21
N GLY A 45 2.57 6.20 1.73
CA GLY A 45 2.64 4.92 2.40
C GLY A 45 3.64 3.99 1.75
N ALA A 46 3.82 2.85 2.41
CA ALA A 46 4.62 1.76 1.92
C ALA A 46 3.89 0.44 2.17
N SER A 47 4.11 -0.54 1.32
CA SER A 47 3.59 -1.89 1.49
C SER A 47 4.69 -2.92 1.28
N TYR A 48 4.68 -3.95 2.13
CA TYR A 48 5.54 -5.10 1.96
C TYR A 48 5.07 -5.93 0.78
N LEU A 49 6.01 -6.36 -0.06
CA LEU A 49 5.76 -7.16 -1.24
C LEU A 49 6.50 -8.49 -1.11
N ASP A 50 5.71 -9.56 -1.09
CA ASP A 50 6.24 -10.92 -1.06
C ASP A 50 6.86 -11.31 -2.42
N VAL A 51 7.78 -12.27 -2.42
CA VAL A 51 8.46 -12.78 -3.62
C VAL A 51 7.45 -13.27 -4.65
N ALA A 52 6.36 -13.91 -4.21
CA ALA A 52 5.28 -14.38 -5.08
C ALA A 52 4.53 -13.25 -5.81
N ALA A 53 4.59 -12.02 -5.29
CA ALA A 53 3.97 -10.84 -5.90
C ALA A 53 4.96 -9.99 -6.73
N THR A 54 6.23 -10.42 -6.79
CA THR A 54 7.27 -9.78 -7.62
C THR A 54 7.48 -10.50 -8.95
N PRO A 55 8.04 -9.84 -9.98
CA PRO A 55 8.42 -10.51 -11.22
C PRO A 55 9.32 -11.73 -10.95
N ALA A 56 9.16 -12.81 -11.72
CA ALA A 56 9.80 -14.12 -11.47
C ALA A 56 11.33 -14.13 -11.38
N HIS A 57 12.01 -13.05 -11.80
CA HIS A 57 13.46 -12.90 -11.69
C HIS A 57 13.92 -12.27 -10.37
N TRP A 58 13.00 -11.79 -9.52
CA TRP A 58 13.30 -11.24 -8.20
C TRP A 58 13.11 -12.33 -7.16
N ASN A 59 14.19 -12.74 -6.50
CA ASN A 59 14.19 -13.76 -5.45
C ASN A 59 14.38 -13.16 -4.05
N TYR A 60 13.80 -11.99 -3.81
CA TYR A 60 13.90 -11.31 -2.52
C TYR A 60 12.62 -10.55 -2.20
N HIS A 61 12.29 -10.46 -0.91
CA HIS A 61 11.19 -9.63 -0.45
C HIS A 61 11.54 -8.16 -0.64
N THR A 62 10.57 -7.38 -1.09
CA THR A 62 10.75 -5.95 -1.33
C THR A 62 9.62 -5.12 -0.75
N PHE A 63 9.69 -3.82 -0.91
CA PHE A 63 8.66 -2.88 -0.47
C PHE A 63 8.28 -1.97 -1.63
N ASN A 64 6.99 -1.68 -1.74
CA ASN A 64 6.48 -0.57 -2.54
C ASN A 64 6.40 0.67 -1.66
N TYR A 65 6.62 1.82 -2.25
CA TYR A 65 6.39 3.12 -1.64
C TYR A 65 5.62 3.99 -2.63
N TYR A 66 4.69 4.78 -2.12
CA TYR A 66 3.84 5.61 -2.95
C TYR A 66 3.53 6.94 -2.28
N ILE A 67 3.25 7.93 -3.12
CA ILE A 67 2.81 9.28 -2.76
C ILE A 67 1.70 9.65 -3.74
N ASN A 68 0.52 9.98 -3.22
CA ASN A 68 -0.61 10.47 -3.99
C ASN A 68 -1.00 11.86 -3.47
N ILE A 69 -1.13 12.80 -4.39
CA ILE A 69 -1.49 14.18 -4.11
C ILE A 69 -2.68 14.55 -4.96
N THR A 70 -3.82 14.81 -4.34
CA THR A 70 -5.04 15.25 -5.01
C THR A 70 -5.24 16.74 -4.76
N ILE A 71 -4.99 17.57 -5.76
CA ILE A 71 -5.00 19.03 -5.62
C ILE A 71 -6.39 19.58 -5.92
N PHE A 72 -7.03 19.08 -6.98
CA PHE A 72 -8.35 19.50 -7.43
C PHE A 72 -9.29 18.29 -7.53
N PRO A 73 -10.62 18.50 -7.53
CA PRO A 73 -11.60 17.42 -7.69
C PRO A 73 -11.48 16.63 -9.02
N TRP A 74 -10.64 17.09 -9.95
CA TRP A 74 -10.40 16.49 -11.26
C TRP A 74 -8.91 16.18 -11.53
N LEU A 75 -8.00 16.49 -10.60
CA LEU A 75 -6.56 16.21 -10.75
C LEU A 75 -5.98 15.53 -9.51
N GLU A 76 -5.49 14.32 -9.74
CA GLU A 76 -4.72 13.53 -8.80
C GLU A 76 -3.40 13.12 -9.45
N ILE A 77 -2.30 13.31 -8.73
CA ILE A 77 -0.97 12.92 -9.15
C ILE A 77 -0.49 11.83 -8.21
N GLY A 78 -0.28 10.64 -8.76
CA GLY A 78 0.25 9.49 -8.05
C GLY A 78 1.67 9.15 -8.49
N TYR A 79 2.53 8.90 -7.52
CA TYR A 79 3.87 8.36 -7.69
C TYR A 79 3.95 7.04 -6.92
N THR A 80 4.22 5.94 -7.62
CA THR A 80 4.40 4.62 -7.01
C THR A 80 5.68 3.99 -7.54
N CYS A 81 6.49 3.45 -6.65
CA CYS A 81 7.75 2.81 -6.99
C CYS A 81 7.99 1.61 -6.10
N THR A 82 8.59 0.57 -6.67
CA THR A 82 9.05 -0.60 -5.94
C THR A 82 10.54 -0.45 -5.66
N LEU A 83 10.96 -0.68 -4.42
CA LEU A 83 12.38 -0.77 -4.11
C LEU A 83 12.99 -1.98 -4.83
N HIS A 84 14.18 -1.81 -5.38
CA HIS A 84 14.90 -2.89 -6.05
C HIS A 84 16.21 -3.11 -5.31
N LYS A 85 16.49 -4.36 -4.95
CA LYS A 85 17.81 -4.76 -4.45
C LYS A 85 18.72 -4.91 -5.65
N ALA A 86 19.77 -4.11 -5.71
CA ALA A 86 20.79 -4.20 -6.74
C ALA A 86 22.16 -4.51 -6.13
N GLU A 87 22.98 -5.23 -6.87
CA GLU A 87 24.35 -5.54 -6.46
C GLU A 87 25.28 -4.35 -6.71
N HIS A 88 26.26 -4.19 -5.84
CA HIS A 88 27.30 -3.19 -6.00
C HIS A 88 28.14 -3.53 -7.25
N GLY A 89 28.29 -2.59 -8.18
CA GLY A 89 28.89 -2.82 -9.49
C GLY A 89 27.88 -3.07 -10.62
N SER A 90 26.58 -3.10 -10.32
CA SER A 90 25.52 -3.14 -11.35
C SER A 90 25.35 -1.79 -12.05
N THR A 91 24.67 -1.79 -13.19
CA THR A 91 24.31 -0.55 -13.92
C THR A 91 23.57 0.48 -13.05
N TYR A 92 22.86 0.01 -12.00
CA TYR A 92 22.11 0.87 -11.08
C TYR A 92 22.95 1.36 -9.88
N PHE A 93 24.07 0.70 -9.58
CA PHE A 93 25.02 1.06 -8.52
C PHE A 93 26.45 0.91 -9.04
N PRO A 94 26.93 1.84 -9.88
CA PRO A 94 28.27 1.76 -10.45
C PRO A 94 29.34 1.83 -9.35
N PRO A 95 30.49 1.17 -9.55
CA PRO A 95 31.64 1.37 -8.66
C PRO A 95 32.12 2.82 -8.82
N SER A 96 32.38 3.47 -7.68
CA SER A 96 32.90 4.85 -7.60
C SER A 96 34.26 5.01 -8.24
#